data_AF-A0AAU8X9L6-F1
#
_entry.id   AF-A0AAU8X9L6-F1
#
_cell.length_a   1.000
_cell.length_b   1.000
_cell.length_c   1.000
_cell.angle_alpha   90.00
_cell.angle_beta   90.00
_cell.angle_gamma   90.00
#
_symmetry.space_group_name_H-M   'P 1'
#
loop_
_entity.id
_entity.type
_entity.pdbx_description
1 polymer ?
#
loop_
_entity_poly.entity_id
_entity_poly.type
_entity_poly.pdbx_seq_one_letter_code
_entity_poly.pdbx_strand_id
1 'polypeptide(L)'
;MHAAGIGHTDTWSVWPPVESGHHLNKRGGTRTAKRVGTRDHGGFVMSEQAVLLGGWTAYHKLSAKDQAVFDLALKGFVGVQYQPFEVSTQVVAGTNYRFKCKTTVPLPNPIHGEAVVQIFQSLDGSAHITSITPI
;
A
#
# COMPACT_ATOMS: atom_id res chain seq x y z
N MET A 1 74.87 6.17 -0.86
CA MET A 1 74.36 6.49 -2.19
C MET A 1 72.95 7.07 -2.05
N HIS A 2 72.72 8.24 -2.67
CA HIS A 2 71.48 8.88 -3.17
C HIS A 2 70.12 8.15 -2.94
N ALA A 3 68.95 8.76 -2.77
CA ALA A 3 68.44 10.14 -2.68
C ALA A 3 66.92 10.05 -2.32
N ALA A 4 66.28 11.22 -2.13
CA ALA A 4 64.91 11.48 -1.69
C ALA A 4 63.75 10.93 -2.54
N GLY A 5 62.53 10.97 -1.96
CA GLY A 5 61.26 10.92 -2.72
C GLY A 5 60.01 11.04 -1.84
N ILE A 6 59.47 12.25 -1.71
CA ILE A 6 58.12 12.54 -1.20
C ILE A 6 57.13 12.25 -2.34
N GLY A 7 55.97 11.63 -2.06
CA GLY A 7 54.91 11.41 -3.04
C GLY A 7 53.55 11.25 -2.38
N HIS A 8 52.74 12.31 -2.44
CA HIS A 8 51.34 12.39 -2.07
C HIS A 8 50.48 11.92 -3.25
N THR A 9 49.49 11.04 -3.03
CA THR A 9 48.27 10.97 -3.86
C THR A 9 47.09 10.41 -3.06
N ASP A 10 46.03 11.21 -2.99
CA ASP A 10 44.68 10.85 -2.57
C ASP A 10 44.10 9.65 -3.34
N THR A 11 43.15 8.93 -2.74
CA THR A 11 41.73 8.96 -3.16
C THR A 11 40.92 7.64 -2.95
N TRP A 12 39.64 7.87 -2.62
CA TRP A 12 38.40 7.09 -2.85
C TRP A 12 38.06 5.81 -2.03
N SER A 13 36.94 5.97 -1.31
CA SER A 13 36.07 5.03 -0.61
C SER A 13 35.77 3.71 -1.36
N VAL A 14 35.96 2.58 -0.67
CA VAL A 14 35.59 1.25 -1.17
C VAL A 14 34.11 0.99 -0.87
N TRP A 15 33.27 1.02 -1.91
CA TRP A 15 31.91 0.49 -1.90
C TRP A 15 31.93 -0.97 -2.37
N PRO A 16 31.13 -1.89 -1.80
CA PRO A 16 30.98 -3.25 -2.33
C PRO A 16 30.16 -3.24 -3.64
N PRO A 17 30.35 -4.24 -4.53
CA PRO A 17 29.81 -4.21 -5.89
C PRO A 17 28.28 -4.32 -5.89
N VAL A 18 27.62 -3.34 -6.51
CA VAL A 18 26.18 -3.40 -6.82
C VAL A 18 26.02 -3.96 -8.24
N GLU A 19 25.56 -5.20 -8.35
CA GLU A 19 25.15 -5.77 -9.63
C GLU A 19 23.70 -5.32 -9.94
N SER A 20 23.56 -4.47 -10.96
CA SER A 20 22.28 -4.00 -11.48
C SER A 20 21.74 -4.99 -12.53
N GLY A 21 20.93 -5.95 -12.08
CA GLY A 21 20.16 -6.82 -12.98
C GLY A 21 19.07 -6.03 -13.71
N HIS A 22 19.22 -5.84 -15.02
CA HIS A 22 18.26 -5.14 -15.88
C HIS A 22 17.17 -6.11 -16.37
N HIS A 23 16.10 -6.32 -15.59
CA HIS A 23 14.93 -7.06 -16.07
C HIS A 23 13.84 -6.08 -16.56
N LEU A 24 13.76 -5.91 -17.87
CA LEU A 24 12.81 -5.05 -18.57
C LEU A 24 11.38 -5.63 -18.44
N ASN A 25 10.50 -4.97 -17.66
CA ASN A 25 9.06 -5.20 -17.75
C ASN A 25 8.41 -4.10 -18.61
N LYS A 26 7.64 -4.50 -19.62
CA LYS A 26 6.94 -3.57 -20.51
C LYS A 26 5.72 -2.98 -19.80
N ARG A 27 5.91 -1.87 -19.07
CA ARG A 27 4.96 -0.78 -18.80
C ARG A 27 5.64 0.22 -17.85
N GLY A 28 5.88 1.42 -18.35
CA GLY A 28 6.79 2.43 -17.79
C GLY A 28 6.55 2.77 -16.31
N GLY A 29 7.67 2.81 -15.58
CA GLY A 29 7.75 3.23 -14.18
C GLY A 29 8.90 2.52 -13.49
N THR A 30 10.10 3.10 -13.53
CA THR A 30 11.26 2.61 -12.78
C THR A 30 10.91 2.56 -11.29
N ARG A 31 10.69 1.37 -10.74
CA ARG A 31 10.47 1.16 -9.31
C ARG A 31 11.60 0.30 -8.77
N THR A 32 12.60 0.97 -8.17
CA THR A 32 13.67 0.32 -7.43
C THR A 32 13.09 -0.30 -6.16
N ALA A 33 12.80 -1.60 -6.18
CA ALA A 33 12.56 -2.36 -4.96
C ALA A 33 13.91 -2.64 -4.29
N LYS A 34 14.25 -1.90 -3.23
CA LYS A 34 15.40 -2.22 -2.38
C LYS A 34 15.03 -3.45 -1.54
N ARG A 35 15.57 -4.63 -1.86
CA ARG A 35 15.45 -5.80 -0.98
C ARG A 35 16.38 -5.59 0.22
N VAL A 36 15.81 -5.41 1.40
CA VAL A 36 16.53 -5.50 2.67
C VAL A 36 16.26 -6.90 3.23
N GLY A 37 17.30 -7.71 3.37
CA GLY A 37 17.24 -9.01 4.01
C GLY A 37 18.60 -9.32 4.62
N THR A 38 18.64 -9.53 5.93
CA THR A 38 19.79 -10.05 6.66
C THR A 38 19.80 -11.58 6.56
N ARG A 39 20.99 -12.16 6.33
CA ARG A 39 21.20 -13.61 6.30
C ARG A 39 21.45 -14.09 7.73
N ASP A 40 20.60 -14.99 8.22
CA ASP A 40 20.98 -15.87 9.31
C ASP A 40 20.42 -17.29 9.13
N HIS A 41 21.04 -18.20 9.87
CA HIS A 41 21.15 -19.63 9.59
C HIS A 41 19.80 -20.36 9.71
N GLY A 42 19.33 -20.94 8.60
CA GLY A 42 18.37 -22.05 8.61
C GLY A 42 16.89 -21.70 8.79
N GLY A 43 16.32 -20.88 7.90
CA GLY A 43 14.88 -20.76 7.76
C GLY A 43 14.45 -19.39 7.23
N PHE A 44 13.77 -19.36 6.09
CA PHE A 44 13.19 -18.12 5.55
C PHE A 44 11.88 -17.82 6.27
N VAL A 45 11.97 -17.17 7.44
CA VAL A 45 10.79 -16.61 8.09
C VAL A 45 10.46 -15.27 7.40
N MET A 46 9.50 -15.31 6.49
CA MET A 46 8.85 -14.09 6.01
C MET A 46 7.87 -13.61 7.07
N SER A 47 8.34 -12.79 8.00
CA SER A 47 7.48 -12.04 8.92
C SER A 47 7.63 -10.54 8.68
N GLU A 48 6.47 -9.89 8.59
CA GLU A 48 6.19 -8.49 8.32
C GLU A 48 6.18 -8.08 6.83
N GLN A 49 4.98 -7.85 6.30
CA GLN A 49 4.78 -7.26 4.99
C GLN A 49 5.55 -5.94 4.94
N ALA A 50 6.54 -5.84 4.05
CA ALA A 50 7.15 -4.56 3.73
C ALA A 50 6.07 -3.62 3.19
N VAL A 51 5.54 -2.74 4.04
CA VAL A 51 4.63 -1.67 3.66
C VAL A 51 5.44 -0.73 2.77
N LEU A 52 5.30 -0.89 1.46
CA LEU A 52 5.81 0.11 0.52
C LEU A 52 5.10 1.43 0.85
N LEU A 53 5.86 2.46 1.22
CA LEU A 53 5.32 3.78 1.49
C LEU A 53 4.52 4.24 0.25
N GLY A 54 3.23 4.54 0.44
CA GLY A 54 2.30 4.91 -0.64
C GLY A 54 1.70 3.74 -1.44
N GLY A 55 1.98 2.48 -1.08
CA GLY A 55 1.31 1.30 -1.64
C GLY A 55 -0.03 1.01 -0.96
N TRP A 56 -0.84 0.15 -1.60
CA TRP A 56 -2.02 -0.44 -0.95
C TRP A 56 -1.58 -1.53 0.03
N THR A 57 -2.19 -1.57 1.20
CA THR A 57 -2.05 -2.68 2.13
C THR A 57 -2.74 -3.93 1.58
N ALA A 58 -2.36 -5.11 2.06
CA ALA A 58 -3.18 -6.30 1.87
C ALA A 58 -4.56 -6.07 2.50
N TYR A 59 -5.58 -6.72 1.95
CA TYR A 59 -6.89 -6.74 2.60
C TYR A 59 -6.77 -7.33 4.00
N HIS A 60 -7.38 -6.65 4.96
CA HIS A 60 -7.42 -7.05 6.35
C HIS A 60 -8.81 -6.78 6.93
N LYS A 61 -9.07 -7.35 8.11
CA LYS A 61 -10.31 -7.08 8.86
C LYS A 61 -10.37 -5.60 9.25
N LEU A 62 -11.59 -5.06 9.27
CA LEU A 62 -11.81 -3.68 9.70
C LEU A 62 -11.41 -3.49 11.16
N SER A 63 -10.70 -2.40 11.43
CA SER A 63 -10.58 -1.81 12.75
C SER A 63 -11.78 -0.90 13.04
N ALA A 64 -11.94 -0.49 14.30
CA ALA A 64 -12.95 0.50 14.68
C ALA A 64 -12.77 1.84 13.94
N LYS A 65 -11.53 2.20 13.59
CA LYS A 65 -11.23 3.42 12.81
C LYS A 65 -11.71 3.29 11.37
N ASP A 66 -11.48 2.13 10.73
CA ASP A 66 -11.92 1.89 9.36
C ASP A 66 -13.44 1.94 9.26
N GLN A 67 -14.12 1.34 10.25
CA GLN A 67 -15.58 1.40 10.34
C GLN A 67 -16.08 2.84 10.51
N ALA A 68 -15.46 3.65 11.38
CA ALA A 68 -15.85 5.05 11.57
C ALA A 68 -15.68 5.89 10.29
N VAL A 69 -14.63 5.64 9.50
CA VAL A 69 -14.44 6.31 8.20
C VAL A 69 -15.50 5.88 7.20
N PHE A 70 -15.83 4.60 7.16
CA PHE A 70 -16.90 4.07 6.32
C PHE A 70 -18.25 4.70 6.65
N ASP A 71 -18.62 4.71 7.93
CA ASP A 71 -19.89 5.27 8.41
C ASP A 71 -19.99 6.77 8.13
N LEU A 72 -18.88 7.50 8.30
CA LEU A 72 -18.83 8.93 7.98
C LEU A 72 -19.03 9.17 6.48
N ALA A 73 -18.36 8.41 5.63
CA ALA A 73 -18.45 8.56 4.18
C ALA A 73 -19.81 8.13 3.60
N LEU A 74 -20.50 7.19 4.26
CA LEU A 74 -21.84 6.74 3.87
C LEU A 74 -22.95 7.51 4.58
N LYS A 75 -22.64 8.48 5.45
CA LYS A 75 -23.66 9.27 6.13
C LYS A 75 -24.54 9.99 5.12
N GLY A 76 -25.84 9.66 5.13
CA GLY A 76 -26.82 10.22 4.19
C GLY A 76 -26.85 9.53 2.82
N PHE A 77 -26.06 8.49 2.60
CA PHE A 77 -26.15 7.66 1.41
C PHE A 77 -27.42 6.80 1.46
N VAL A 78 -28.16 6.72 0.35
CA VAL A 78 -29.45 6.02 0.25
C VAL A 78 -29.45 5.00 -0.89
N GLY A 79 -30.37 4.04 -0.83
CA GLY A 79 -30.51 2.99 -1.84
C GLY A 79 -29.86 1.68 -1.39
N VAL A 80 -28.84 1.23 -2.11
CA VAL A 80 -28.14 -0.04 -1.80
C VAL A 80 -27.48 0.04 -0.43
N GLN A 81 -27.70 -0.99 0.38
CA GLN A 81 -27.03 -1.14 1.67
C GLN A 81 -25.67 -1.79 1.45
N TYR A 82 -24.62 -1.23 2.06
CA TYR A 82 -23.26 -1.75 1.98
C TYR A 82 -22.78 -2.13 3.38
N GLN A 83 -22.41 -3.39 3.57
CA GLN A 83 -21.83 -3.88 4.81
C GLN A 83 -20.38 -4.31 4.56
N PRO A 84 -19.39 -3.55 5.06
CA PRO A 84 -17.98 -3.86 4.81
C PRO A 84 -17.52 -5.07 5.62
N PHE A 85 -16.65 -5.89 5.03
CA PHE A 85 -16.08 -7.07 5.69
C PHE A 85 -14.55 -7.16 5.62
N GLU A 86 -13.93 -6.55 4.61
CA GLU A 86 -12.49 -6.38 4.49
C GLU A 86 -12.15 -4.99 3.97
N VAL A 87 -10.96 -4.50 4.33
CA VAL A 87 -10.45 -3.20 3.89
C VAL A 87 -9.00 -3.28 3.44
N SER A 88 -8.67 -2.52 2.40
CA SER A 88 -7.30 -2.21 1.99
C SER A 88 -7.14 -0.69 1.98
N THR A 89 -5.99 -0.22 2.42
CA THR A 89 -5.72 1.20 2.67
C THR A 89 -4.46 1.64 1.95
N GLN A 90 -4.39 2.92 1.58
CA GLN A 90 -3.22 3.53 0.97
C GLN A 90 -3.05 4.94 1.53
N VAL A 91 -1.87 5.22 2.07
CA VAL A 91 -1.51 6.55 2.57
C VAL A 91 -1.10 7.44 1.38
N VAL A 92 -1.69 8.64 1.31
CA VAL A 92 -1.41 9.70 0.33
C VAL A 92 -1.35 11.06 1.08
N ALA A 93 -1.75 12.17 0.46
CA ALA A 93 -2.11 13.41 1.18
C ALA A 93 -3.47 13.27 1.90
N GLY A 94 -3.59 12.25 2.74
CA GLY A 94 -4.83 11.68 3.24
C GLY A 94 -4.75 10.15 3.25
N THR A 95 -5.88 9.46 3.23
CA THR A 95 -5.91 8.00 3.12
C THR A 95 -7.00 7.57 2.14
N ASN A 96 -6.62 6.77 1.15
CA ASN A 96 -7.58 6.04 0.32
C ASN A 96 -7.92 4.72 0.99
N TYR A 97 -9.19 4.34 0.93
CA TYR A 97 -9.73 3.08 1.42
C TYR A 97 -10.43 2.34 0.29
N ARG A 98 -10.32 1.01 0.31
CA ARG A 98 -11.06 0.06 -0.53
C ARG A 98 -11.75 -0.93 0.39
N PHE A 99 -13.04 -0.76 0.58
CA PHE A 99 -13.85 -1.68 1.37
C PHE A 99 -14.49 -2.70 0.44
N LYS A 100 -14.29 -4.00 0.71
CA LYS A 100 -15.17 -5.01 0.14
C LYS A 100 -16.43 -5.07 0.99
N CYS A 101 -17.56 -4.96 0.34
CA CYS A 101 -18.86 -4.87 0.97
C CYS A 101 -19.78 -5.96 0.43
N LYS A 102 -20.55 -6.56 1.33
CA LYS A 102 -21.80 -7.23 0.94
C LYS A 102 -22.82 -6.15 0.60
N THR A 103 -23.53 -6.33 -0.50
CA THR A 103 -24.56 -5.39 -0.95
C THR A 103 -25.93 -6.01 -0.81
N THR A 104 -26.90 -5.18 -0.41
CA THR A 104 -28.31 -5.56 -0.38
C THR A 104 -29.15 -4.45 -1.00
N VAL A 105 -29.83 -4.76 -2.09
CA VAL A 105 -30.80 -3.85 -2.72
C VAL A 105 -32.13 -3.96 -1.95
N PRO A 106 -32.68 -2.84 -1.42
CA PRO A 106 -33.88 -2.86 -0.58
C PRO A 106 -35.17 -2.99 -1.40
N LEU A 107 -35.40 -4.19 -1.97
CA LEU A 107 -36.62 -4.57 -2.69
C LEU A 107 -37.45 -5.56 -1.84
N PRO A 108 -38.75 -5.77 -2.13
CA PRO A 108 -39.57 -6.77 -1.43
C PRO A 108 -38.96 -8.17 -1.45
N ASN A 109 -38.27 -8.52 -2.55
CA ASN A 109 -37.35 -9.64 -2.60
C ASN A 109 -35.92 -9.09 -2.73
N PRO A 110 -35.13 -9.06 -1.64
CA PRO A 110 -33.81 -8.46 -1.65
C PRO A 110 -32.87 -9.11 -2.68
N ILE A 111 -32.08 -8.28 -3.36
CA ILE A 111 -31.00 -8.75 -4.23
C ILE A 111 -29.70 -8.56 -3.48
N HIS A 112 -28.92 -9.64 -3.34
CA HIS A 112 -27.62 -9.64 -2.69
C HIS A 112 -26.50 -9.66 -3.72
N GLY A 113 -25.37 -9.05 -3.37
CA GLY A 113 -24.16 -9.11 -4.17
C GLY A 113 -22.94 -8.64 -3.38
N GLU A 114 -21.88 -8.31 -4.10
CA GLU A 114 -20.68 -7.72 -3.52
C GLU A 114 -20.23 -6.51 -4.34
N ALA A 115 -19.56 -5.58 -3.67
CA ALA A 115 -18.96 -4.42 -4.31
C ALA A 115 -17.73 -3.94 -3.55
N VAL A 116 -16.80 -3.32 -4.27
CA VAL A 116 -15.75 -2.50 -3.69
C VAL A 116 -16.22 -1.06 -3.60
N VAL A 117 -16.31 -0.53 -2.37
CA VAL A 117 -16.56 0.89 -2.11
C VAL A 117 -15.23 1.56 -1.85
N GLN A 118 -14.89 2.55 -2.67
CA GLN A 118 -13.69 3.36 -2.52
C GLN A 118 -14.05 4.66 -1.80
N ILE A 119 -13.28 4.97 -0.76
CA ILE A 119 -13.45 6.17 0.06
C ILE A 119 -12.12 6.90 0.13
N PHE A 120 -12.15 8.23 0.11
CA PHE A 120 -11.01 9.06 0.45
C PHE A 120 -11.30 9.80 1.75
N GLN A 121 -10.33 9.75 2.68
CA GLN A 121 -10.31 10.56 3.89
C GLN A 121 -9.20 11.61 3.79
N SER A 122 -9.55 12.88 3.91
CA SER A 122 -8.61 13.99 3.95
C SER A 122 -7.94 14.12 5.33
N LEU A 123 -6.87 14.90 5.39
CA LEU A 123 -6.08 15.11 6.62
C LEU A 123 -6.85 15.84 7.74
N ASP A 124 -7.91 16.57 7.40
CA ASP A 124 -8.82 17.22 8.33
C ASP A 124 -9.93 16.29 8.88
N GLY A 125 -9.96 15.04 8.41
CA GLY A 125 -10.89 14.01 8.87
C GLY A 125 -12.19 13.90 8.05
N SER A 126 -12.42 14.76 7.05
CA SER A 126 -13.57 14.59 6.14
C SER A 126 -13.40 13.32 5.31
N ALA A 127 -14.50 12.61 5.04
CA ALA A 127 -14.48 11.37 4.25
C ALA A 127 -15.64 11.33 3.26
N HIS A 128 -15.40 10.85 2.05
CA HIS A 128 -16.42 10.70 1.02
C HIS A 128 -16.14 9.53 0.09
N ILE A 129 -17.20 8.98 -0.50
CA ILE A 129 -17.11 7.92 -1.50
C ILE A 129 -16.55 8.52 -2.79
N THR A 130 -15.54 7.86 -3.36
CA THR A 130 -14.93 8.24 -4.64
C THR A 130 -15.34 7.30 -5.78
N SER A 131 -15.70 6.05 -5.47
CA SER A 131 -16.17 5.08 -6.47
C SER A 131 -16.85 3.89 -5.81
N ILE A 132 -17.77 3.25 -6.54
CA ILE A 132 -18.39 1.97 -6.17
C ILE A 132 -18.27 1.06 -7.39
N THR A 133 -17.78 -0.16 -7.21
CA THR A 133 -17.58 -1.13 -8.30
C THR A 133 -18.11 -2.51 -7.87
N PRO A 134 -19.16 -3.05 -8.49
CA PRO A 134 -19.61 -4.43 -8.24
C PRO A 134 -18.51 -5.45 -8.54
N ILE A 135 -18.47 -6.56 -7.80
CA ILE A 135 -17.47 -7.64 -7.97
C ILE A 135 -18.12 -9.03 -7.94
#